data_AF-A0A1E4FDC6-F1
#
_entry.id   AF-A0A1E4FDC6-F1
#
_cell.length_a   1.000
_cell.length_b   1.000
_cell.length_c   1.000
_cell.angle_alpha   90.00
_cell.angle_beta   90.00
_cell.angle_gamma   90.00
#
_symmetry.space_group_name_H-M   'P 1'
#
loop_
_entity.id
_entity.type
_entity.pdbx_description
1 polymer ?
#
loop_
_entity_poly.entity_id
_entity_poly.type
_entity_poly.pdbx_seq_one_letter_code
_entity_poly.pdbx_strand_id
1 'polypeptide(L)'
;MAGASDRPAASGAPRRLGAALPLVFGIVGLVSGLAGLGAAGWLYSEGQAETRRLASEIAQLKVSLDLYARGNGQQPATRTANDELVDLANRLAILEENWRAEPAPAPAIATTPAAAANEDCLPPGMRILVAEGDSYPVCGQPAVVNVGQVANGYIMLVDGTTIASGGSILLSGGPCTIGVTSGGDEGLTGYAEIRVTC
;
A
#
# COMPACT_ATOMS: atom_id res chain seq x y z
N MET A 1 18.47 -3.47 -103.51
CA MET A 1 17.00 -3.58 -103.34
C MET A 1 16.74 -4.42 -102.09
N ALA A 2 15.96 -3.89 -101.14
CA ALA A 2 15.28 -4.53 -99.98
C ALA A 2 16.15 -5.44 -99.06
N GLY A 3 16.31 -5.15 -97.77
CA GLY A 3 15.26 -5.22 -96.72
C GLY A 3 15.50 -6.52 -95.93
N ALA A 4 15.38 -6.66 -94.62
CA ALA A 4 14.92 -5.82 -93.53
C ALA A 4 15.59 -6.35 -92.24
N SER A 5 15.82 -5.47 -91.29
CA SER A 5 16.19 -5.80 -89.91
C SER A 5 15.06 -6.57 -89.22
N ASP A 6 15.37 -7.64 -88.50
CA ASP A 6 14.46 -8.17 -87.48
C ASP A 6 15.24 -8.56 -86.21
N ARG A 7 15.04 -7.74 -85.17
CA ARG A 7 15.34 -8.07 -83.77
C ARG A 7 14.02 -8.52 -83.13
N PRO A 8 13.96 -9.65 -82.43
CA PRO A 8 12.80 -9.92 -81.59
C PRO A 8 12.79 -8.93 -80.43
N ALA A 9 11.69 -8.16 -80.34
CA ALA A 9 11.37 -7.29 -79.23
C ALA A 9 11.19 -8.13 -77.96
N ALA A 10 11.96 -7.82 -76.91
CA ALA A 10 11.66 -8.27 -75.56
C ALA A 10 10.40 -7.52 -75.08
N SER A 11 9.26 -8.20 -75.11
CA SER A 11 8.00 -7.72 -74.56
C SER A 11 8.06 -7.74 -73.03
N GLY A 12 8.32 -6.57 -72.43
CA GLY A 12 8.16 -6.37 -71.00
C GLY A 12 6.70 -6.55 -70.59
N ALA A 13 6.44 -7.52 -69.71
CA ALA A 13 5.13 -7.68 -69.09
C ALA A 13 4.86 -6.54 -68.10
N PRO A 14 3.67 -5.92 -68.09
CA PRO A 14 3.35 -4.89 -67.11
C PRO A 14 3.21 -5.55 -65.73
N ARG A 15 4.08 -5.17 -64.79
CA ARG A 15 3.95 -5.54 -63.38
C ARG A 15 2.67 -4.91 -62.83
N ARG A 16 1.68 -5.76 -62.51
CA ARG A 16 0.44 -5.41 -61.82
C ARG A 16 0.74 -5.01 -60.36
N LEU A 17 1.29 -3.81 -60.14
CA LEU A 17 1.49 -3.23 -58.80
C LEU A 17 0.22 -2.60 -58.21
N GLY A 18 -0.87 -2.50 -58.98
CA GLY A 18 -2.09 -1.80 -58.54
C GLY A 18 -3.02 -2.60 -57.61
N ALA A 19 -2.83 -3.91 -57.46
CA ALA A 19 -3.75 -4.77 -56.70
C ALA A 19 -3.26 -5.15 -55.28
N ALA A 20 -1.96 -4.99 -54.99
CA ALA A 20 -1.38 -5.38 -53.70
C ALA A 20 -1.48 -4.28 -52.63
N LEU A 21 -1.54 -3.01 -53.04
CA LEU A 21 -1.63 -1.86 -52.13
C LEU A 21 -2.86 -1.91 -51.20
N PRO A 22 -4.10 -2.17 -51.66
CA PRO A 22 -5.26 -2.22 -50.77
C PRO A 22 -5.20 -3.41 -49.80
N LEU A 23 -4.53 -4.50 -50.19
CA LEU A 23 -4.36 -5.69 -49.36
C LEU A 23 -3.38 -5.42 -48.21
N VAL A 24 -2.29 -4.69 -48.47
CA VAL A 24 -1.34 -4.28 -47.42
C VAL A 24 -2.00 -3.33 -46.42
N PHE A 25 -2.78 -2.34 -46.89
CA PHE A 25 -3.53 -1.45 -45.98
C PHE A 25 -4.60 -2.20 -45.17
N GLY A 26 -5.26 -3.20 -45.75
CA GLY A 26 -6.20 -4.06 -45.03
C GLY A 26 -5.54 -4.88 -43.91
N ILE A 27 -4.36 -5.46 -44.18
CA ILE A 27 -3.60 -6.22 -43.17
C ILE A 27 -3.15 -5.30 -42.03
N VAL A 28 -2.62 -4.12 -42.34
CA VAL A 28 -2.19 -3.15 -41.32
C VAL A 28 -3.37 -2.72 -40.44
N GLY A 29 -4.52 -2.42 -41.03
CA GLY A 29 -5.73 -2.08 -40.28
C GLY A 29 -6.20 -3.20 -39.35
N LEU A 30 -6.12 -4.46 -39.80
CA LEU A 30 -6.50 -5.63 -38.99
C LEU A 30 -5.54 -5.84 -37.80
N VAL A 31 -4.23 -5.68 -38.01
CA VAL A 31 -3.22 -5.79 -36.95
C VAL A 31 -3.39 -4.66 -35.93
N SER A 32 -3.59 -3.42 -36.38
CA SER A 32 -3.85 -2.29 -35.49
C SER A 32 -5.15 -2.45 -34.70
N GLY A 33 -6.20 -3.01 -35.31
CA GLY A 33 -7.46 -3.33 -34.63
C GLY A 33 -7.31 -4.41 -33.55
N LEU A 34 -6.60 -5.51 -33.86
CA LEU A 34 -6.30 -6.57 -32.88
C LEU A 34 -5.41 -6.07 -31.75
N ALA A 35 -4.42 -5.22 -32.04
CA ALA A 35 -3.58 -4.61 -31.02
C ALA A 35 -4.39 -3.69 -30.08
N GLY A 36 -5.31 -2.89 -30.63
CA GLY A 36 -6.22 -2.06 -29.82
C GLY A 36 -7.16 -2.88 -28.93
N LEU A 37 -7.73 -3.97 -29.45
CA LEU A 37 -8.55 -4.89 -28.67
C LEU A 37 -7.74 -5.62 -27.58
N GLY A 38 -6.49 -5.99 -27.88
CA GLY A 38 -5.58 -6.58 -26.90
C GLY A 38 -5.22 -5.61 -25.77
N ALA A 39 -4.90 -4.36 -26.09
CA ALA A 39 -4.61 -3.31 -25.11
C ALA A 39 -5.83 -3.00 -24.21
N ALA A 40 -7.04 -2.97 -24.78
CA ALA A 40 -8.28 -2.80 -24.03
C ALA A 40 -8.55 -3.98 -23.08
N GLY A 41 -8.25 -5.22 -23.53
CA GLY A 41 -8.37 -6.41 -22.68
C GLY A 41 -7.37 -6.43 -21.52
N TRP A 42 -6.14 -5.94 -21.74
CA TRP A 42 -5.10 -5.88 -20.71
C TRP A 42 -5.46 -4.85 -19.62
N LEU A 43 -5.87 -3.64 -20.02
CA LEU A 43 -6.36 -2.60 -19.11
C LEU A 43 -7.60 -3.05 -18.31
N TYR A 44 -8.47 -3.87 -18.90
CA TYR A 44 -9.64 -4.43 -18.20
C TYR A 44 -9.24 -5.48 -17.14
N SER A 45 -8.11 -6.17 -17.33
CA SER A 45 -7.60 -7.16 -16.38
C SER A 45 -6.93 -6.53 -15.15
N GLU A 46 -6.19 -5.41 -15.32
CA GLU A 46 -5.69 -4.61 -14.19
C GLU A 46 -6.83 -4.04 -13.34
N GLY A 47 -7.90 -3.54 -13.99
CA GLY A 47 -9.05 -2.97 -13.28
C GLY A 47 -9.78 -3.97 -12.37
N GLN A 48 -9.86 -5.24 -12.76
CA GLN A 48 -10.50 -6.29 -11.94
C GLN A 48 -9.73 -6.62 -10.66
N ALA A 49 -8.40 -6.46 -10.64
CA ALA A 49 -7.59 -6.66 -9.43
C ALA A 49 -7.83 -5.53 -8.41
N GLU A 50 -7.92 -4.28 -8.88
CA GLU A 50 -8.21 -3.11 -8.04
C GLU A 50 -9.66 -3.13 -7.52
N THR A 51 -10.62 -3.57 -8.36
CA THR A 51 -12.05 -3.63 -7.99
C THR A 51 -12.31 -4.64 -6.87
N ARG A 52 -11.58 -5.76 -6.82
CA ARG A 52 -11.71 -6.76 -5.73
C ARG A 52 -11.19 -6.25 -4.40
N ARG A 53 -10.19 -5.37 -4.40
CA ARG A 53 -9.64 -4.72 -3.21
C ARG A 53 -10.60 -3.67 -2.65
N LEU A 54 -11.26 -2.90 -3.53
CA LEU A 54 -12.31 -1.95 -3.15
C LEU A 54 -13.60 -2.64 -2.65
N ALA A 55 -13.93 -3.83 -3.17
CA ALA A 55 -15.11 -4.59 -2.74
C ALA A 55 -15.03 -5.09 -1.28
N SER A 56 -13.83 -5.40 -0.77
CA SER A 56 -13.65 -5.74 0.65
C SER A 56 -13.87 -4.56 1.59
N GLU A 57 -13.52 -3.34 1.16
CA GLU A 57 -13.68 -2.13 1.96
C GLU A 57 -15.16 -1.74 2.08
N ILE A 58 -15.96 -1.96 1.03
CA ILE A 58 -17.41 -1.71 1.06
C ILE A 58 -18.14 -2.71 1.97
N ALA A 59 -17.70 -3.97 2.03
CA ALA A 59 -18.27 -4.96 2.95
C ALA A 59 -18.01 -4.60 4.42
N GLN A 60 -16.80 -4.09 4.71
CA GLN A 60 -16.44 -3.64 6.05
C GLN A 60 -17.21 -2.37 6.45
N LEU A 61 -17.34 -1.38 5.56
CA LEU A 61 -18.16 -0.19 5.83
C LEU A 61 -19.63 -0.53 6.07
N LYS A 62 -20.18 -1.49 5.33
CA LYS A 62 -21.58 -1.91 5.50
C LYS A 62 -21.80 -2.65 6.81
N VAL A 63 -20.82 -3.43 7.27
CA VAL A 63 -20.88 -4.11 8.58
C VAL A 63 -20.74 -3.12 9.73
N SER A 64 -19.85 -2.12 9.63
CA SER A 64 -19.74 -1.07 10.65
C SER A 64 -20.98 -0.18 10.66
N LEU A 65 -21.59 0.11 9.50
CA LEU A 65 -22.83 0.87 9.41
C LEU A 65 -24.04 0.07 9.92
N ASP A 66 -24.12 -1.24 9.65
CA ASP A 66 -25.17 -2.10 10.18
C ASP A 66 -25.01 -2.29 11.70
N LEU A 67 -23.78 -2.39 12.21
CA LEU A 67 -23.51 -2.38 13.66
C LEU A 67 -23.83 -1.04 14.31
N TYR A 68 -23.50 0.09 13.68
CA TYR A 68 -23.85 1.43 14.16
C TYR A 68 -25.37 1.68 14.09
N ALA A 69 -26.02 1.28 13.00
CA ALA A 69 -27.46 1.39 12.82
C ALA A 69 -28.24 0.45 13.75
N ARG A 70 -27.73 -0.73 14.08
CA ARG A 70 -28.29 -1.57 15.16
C ARG A 70 -27.99 -0.99 16.54
N GLY A 71 -26.81 -0.40 16.75
CA GLY A 71 -26.45 0.29 17.99
C GLY A 71 -27.35 1.49 18.31
N ASN A 72 -27.79 2.23 17.28
CA ASN A 72 -28.69 3.38 17.41
C ASN A 72 -30.17 3.07 17.10
N GLY A 73 -30.46 2.01 16.36
CA GLY A 73 -31.79 1.68 15.82
C GLY A 73 -32.51 0.56 16.56
N GLN A 74 -31.84 -0.16 17.45
CA GLN A 74 -32.47 -1.10 18.38
C GLN A 74 -32.88 -0.42 19.69
N GLN A 75 -33.39 0.80 19.63
CA GLN A 75 -34.18 1.34 20.73
C GLN A 75 -35.60 0.81 20.53
N PRO A 76 -36.08 -0.18 21.31
CA PRO A 76 -37.46 -0.60 21.19
C PRO A 76 -38.32 0.63 21.46
N ALA A 77 -39.30 0.91 20.60
CA ALA A 77 -40.18 2.09 20.67
C ALA A 77 -41.02 2.20 21.97
N THR A 78 -40.75 1.35 22.95
CA THR A 78 -41.36 1.27 24.28
C THR A 78 -40.35 1.37 25.42
N ARG A 79 -39.05 1.57 25.16
CA ARG A 79 -38.03 1.75 26.22
C ARG A 79 -37.98 3.21 26.61
N THR A 80 -38.41 3.50 27.84
CA THR A 80 -38.33 4.87 28.36
C THR A 80 -36.87 5.23 28.60
N ALA A 81 -36.53 6.52 28.57
CA ALA A 81 -35.16 6.98 28.87
C ALA A 81 -34.67 6.46 30.23
N ASN A 82 -35.58 6.21 31.18
CA ASN A 82 -35.28 5.62 32.48
C ASN A 82 -34.83 4.15 32.38
N ASP A 83 -35.42 3.36 31.48
CA ASP A 83 -35.04 1.96 31.27
C ASP A 83 -33.66 1.83 30.61
N GLU A 84 -33.29 2.79 29.76
CA GLU A 84 -31.93 2.91 29.20
C GLU A 84 -30.92 3.27 30.31
N LEU A 85 -31.23 4.26 31.15
CA LEU A 85 -30.37 4.67 32.27
C LEU A 85 -30.14 3.52 33.26
N VAL A 86 -31.17 2.71 33.54
CA VAL A 86 -31.06 1.52 34.39
C VAL A 86 -30.24 0.41 33.73
N ASP A 87 -30.39 0.21 32.41
CA ASP A 87 -29.58 -0.76 31.66
C ASP A 87 -28.09 -0.37 31.65
N LEU A 88 -27.78 0.92 31.41
CA LEU A 88 -26.43 1.46 31.50
C LEU A 88 -25.83 1.29 32.91
N ALA A 89 -26.61 1.59 33.96
CA ALA A 89 -26.16 1.41 35.34
C ALA A 89 -25.85 -0.05 35.66
N ASN A 90 -26.67 -1.00 35.20
CA ASN A 90 -26.42 -2.43 35.36
C ASN A 90 -25.17 -2.89 34.60
N ARG A 91 -24.96 -2.40 33.38
CA ARG A 91 -23.75 -2.72 32.60
C ARG A 91 -22.49 -2.19 33.29
N LEU A 92 -22.50 -0.96 33.77
CA LEU A 92 -21.37 -0.39 34.53
C LEU A 92 -21.07 -1.18 35.80
N ALA A 93 -22.10 -1.58 36.55
CA ALA A 93 -21.92 -2.40 37.75
C ALA A 93 -21.24 -3.75 37.44
N ILE A 94 -21.60 -4.40 36.33
CA ILE A 94 -20.95 -5.65 35.89
C ILE A 94 -19.50 -5.40 35.49
N LEU A 95 -19.21 -4.29 34.81
CA LEU A 95 -17.84 -3.93 34.43
C LEU A 95 -16.95 -3.68 35.66
N GLU A 96 -17.46 -2.99 36.68
CA GLU A 96 -16.70 -2.75 37.92
C GLU A 96 -16.43 -4.05 38.69
N GLU A 97 -17.41 -4.93 38.78
CA GLU A 97 -17.24 -6.22 39.45
C GLU A 97 -16.24 -7.10 38.68
N ASN A 98 -16.31 -7.11 37.34
CA ASN A 98 -15.34 -7.82 36.52
C ASN A 98 -13.93 -7.24 36.67
N TRP A 99 -13.80 -5.91 36.74
CA TRP A 99 -12.50 -5.26 36.95
C TRP A 99 -11.91 -5.55 38.34
N ARG A 100 -12.75 -5.70 39.37
CA ARG A 100 -12.29 -6.15 40.70
C ARG A 100 -11.97 -7.64 40.75
N ALA A 101 -12.67 -8.45 39.97
CA ALA A 101 -12.51 -9.90 39.94
C ALA A 101 -11.36 -10.35 39.03
N GLU A 102 -10.94 -9.52 38.07
CA GLU A 102 -9.80 -9.79 37.22
C GLU A 102 -8.50 -9.72 38.05
N PRO A 103 -7.74 -10.84 38.17
CA PRO A 103 -6.47 -10.80 38.86
C PRO A 103 -5.55 -9.84 38.14
N ALA A 104 -5.00 -8.85 38.85
CA ALA A 104 -3.96 -7.99 38.30
C ALA A 104 -2.89 -8.88 37.66
N PRO A 105 -2.56 -8.72 36.38
CA PRO A 105 -1.45 -9.46 35.80
C PRO A 105 -0.24 -9.19 36.68
N ALA A 106 0.34 -10.27 37.23
CA ALA A 106 1.55 -10.16 38.03
C ALA A 106 2.54 -9.31 37.24
N PRO A 107 3.23 -8.33 37.87
CA PRO A 107 4.21 -7.54 37.16
C PRO A 107 5.21 -8.52 36.55
N ALA A 108 5.14 -8.70 35.23
CA ALA A 108 6.25 -9.24 34.51
C ALA A 108 7.38 -8.27 34.82
N ILE A 109 8.39 -8.74 35.54
CA ILE A 109 9.63 -8.02 35.72
C ILE A 109 10.23 -7.96 34.31
N ALA A 110 9.78 -6.98 33.54
CA ALA A 110 10.54 -6.47 32.43
C ALA A 110 11.83 -5.99 33.07
N THR A 111 12.91 -6.73 32.84
CA THR A 111 14.24 -6.17 32.98
C THR A 111 14.32 -5.02 31.98
N THR A 112 13.84 -3.86 32.38
CA THR A 112 14.19 -2.59 31.78
C THR A 112 15.70 -2.45 31.98
N PRO A 113 16.52 -2.43 30.91
CA PRO A 113 17.82 -1.84 31.02
C PRO A 113 17.61 -0.41 31.51
N ALA A 114 18.35 -0.03 32.55
CA ALA A 114 18.24 1.28 33.17
C ALA A 114 18.19 2.37 32.10
N ALA A 115 17.12 3.17 32.12
CA ALA A 115 17.07 4.41 31.40
C ALA A 115 18.25 5.27 31.88
N ALA A 116 19.25 5.43 31.02
CA ALA A 116 20.15 6.55 31.13
C ALA A 116 19.32 7.82 30.90
N ALA A 117 19.38 8.73 31.85
CA ALA A 117 18.61 9.95 31.87
C ALA A 117 18.87 10.80 30.60
N ASN A 118 17.79 11.25 29.96
CA ASN A 118 17.75 12.31 28.95
C ASN A 118 18.32 12.01 27.55
N GLU A 119 18.32 10.75 27.08
CA GLU A 119 18.69 10.41 25.70
C GLU A 119 17.48 9.79 24.96
N ASP A 120 17.00 10.48 23.93
CA ASP A 120 15.81 10.17 23.12
C ASP A 120 16.09 8.95 22.20
N CYS A 121 16.26 7.77 22.77
CA CYS A 121 16.64 6.56 22.03
C CYS A 121 15.42 5.73 21.59
N LEU A 122 15.51 5.07 20.42
CA LEU A 122 14.47 4.18 19.91
C LEU A 122 14.44 2.86 20.70
N PRO A 123 13.30 2.50 21.31
CA PRO A 123 13.12 1.16 21.87
C PRO A 123 12.94 0.13 20.74
N PRO A 124 13.62 -1.02 20.81
CA PRO A 124 13.40 -2.11 19.86
C PRO A 124 12.00 -2.71 20.03
N GLY A 125 11.39 -3.11 18.91
CA GLY A 125 10.09 -3.78 18.84
C GLY A 125 8.88 -2.84 18.81
N MET A 126 9.05 -1.56 19.14
CA MET A 126 7.96 -0.57 19.11
C MET A 126 7.88 0.14 17.77
N ARG A 127 6.66 0.56 17.42
CA ARG A 127 6.42 1.45 16.28
C ARG A 127 6.40 2.89 16.79
N ILE A 128 7.14 3.75 16.13
CA ILE A 128 7.19 5.17 16.45
C ILE A 128 7.08 6.01 15.18
N LEU A 129 6.56 7.22 15.33
CA LEU A 129 6.53 8.23 14.27
C LEU A 129 7.85 9.00 14.30
N VAL A 130 8.48 9.13 13.14
CA VAL A 130 9.70 9.91 12.91
C VAL A 130 9.44 10.94 11.80
N ALA A 131 10.12 12.07 11.87
CA ALA A 131 10.07 13.11 10.87
C ALA A 131 11.35 13.17 10.03
N GLU A 132 11.26 13.88 8.92
CA GLU A 132 12.42 14.20 8.08
C GLU A 132 13.44 15.04 8.86
N GLY A 133 14.72 14.63 8.80
CA GLY A 133 15.82 15.29 9.49
C GLY A 133 16.10 14.76 10.90
N ASP A 134 15.28 13.84 11.41
CA ASP A 134 15.48 13.30 12.75
C ASP A 134 16.65 12.32 12.83
N SER A 135 17.31 12.31 13.99
CA SER A 135 18.38 11.38 14.32
C SER A 135 18.08 10.74 15.67
N TYR A 136 17.90 9.41 15.67
CA TYR A 136 17.54 8.66 16.86
C TYR A 136 18.51 7.49 17.08
N PRO A 137 19.25 7.47 18.21
CA PRO A 137 20.06 6.31 18.58
C PRO A 137 19.17 5.12 18.98
N VAL A 138 19.56 3.89 18.68
CA VAL A 138 18.84 2.69 19.13
C VAL A 138 19.24 2.37 20.56
N CYS A 139 18.27 2.21 21.47
CA CYS A 139 18.57 1.98 22.87
C CYS A 139 19.43 0.71 23.07
N GLY A 140 20.59 0.86 23.70
CA GLY A 140 21.49 -0.24 24.03
C GLY A 140 22.27 -0.83 22.85
N GLN A 141 22.27 -0.17 21.68
CA GLN A 141 22.94 -0.65 20.47
C GLN A 141 23.83 0.46 19.86
N PRO A 142 24.97 0.13 19.25
CA PRO A 142 25.83 1.09 18.57
C PRO A 142 25.29 1.48 17.17
N ALA A 143 23.98 1.63 17.03
CA ALA A 143 23.31 1.92 15.77
C ALA A 143 22.44 3.19 15.91
N VAL A 144 22.41 4.02 14.86
CA VAL A 144 21.65 5.27 14.83
C VAL A 144 20.82 5.32 13.55
N VAL A 145 19.53 5.65 13.70
CA VAL A 145 18.64 5.91 12.57
C VAL A 145 18.74 7.40 12.24
N ASN A 146 19.26 7.72 11.06
CA ASN A 146 19.30 9.10 10.56
C ASN A 146 18.33 9.23 9.38
N VAL A 147 17.20 9.90 9.60
CA VAL A 147 16.16 10.08 8.58
C VAL A 147 16.53 11.29 7.71
N GLY A 148 16.89 11.03 6.46
CA GLY A 148 17.28 12.07 5.51
C GLY A 148 16.10 12.69 4.78
N GLN A 149 15.15 11.87 4.33
CA GLN A 149 13.94 12.32 3.64
C GLN A 149 12.78 11.39 3.93
N VAL A 150 11.55 11.93 4.02
CA VAL A 150 10.34 11.13 4.03
C VAL A 150 9.41 11.52 2.89
N ALA A 151 9.21 10.60 1.95
CA ALA A 151 8.41 10.81 0.75
C ALA A 151 7.26 9.80 0.67
N ASN A 152 6.39 9.98 -0.33
CA ASN A 152 5.19 9.17 -0.51
C ASN A 152 5.56 7.71 -0.87
N GLY A 153 5.40 6.81 0.09
CA GLY A 153 5.66 5.38 -0.03
C GLY A 153 7.09 4.94 0.32
N TYR A 154 7.98 5.81 0.82
CA TYR A 154 9.34 5.43 1.23
C TYR A 154 10.02 6.45 2.15
N ILE A 155 11.06 6.01 2.85
CA ILE A 155 12.03 6.89 3.52
C ILE A 155 13.40 6.76 2.89
N MET A 156 14.18 7.83 2.94
CA MET A 156 15.62 7.79 2.69
C MET A 156 16.36 8.10 3.97
N LEU A 157 17.35 7.28 4.30
CA LEU A 157 18.30 7.58 5.37
C LEU A 157 19.36 8.54 4.83
N VAL A 158 20.04 9.24 5.74
CA VAL A 158 21.12 10.19 5.42
C VAL A 158 22.29 9.51 4.68
N ASP A 159 22.46 8.20 4.84
CA ASP A 159 23.46 7.41 4.11
C ASP A 159 23.05 7.07 2.66
N GLY A 160 21.88 7.53 2.21
CA GLY A 160 21.33 7.28 0.87
C GLY A 160 20.52 5.99 0.77
N THR A 161 20.41 5.21 1.85
CA THR A 161 19.62 3.99 1.87
C THR A 161 18.14 4.33 1.73
N THR A 162 17.49 3.78 0.72
CA THR A 162 16.05 3.99 0.49
C THR A 162 15.27 2.75 0.93
N ILE A 163 14.23 2.94 1.73
CA ILE A 163 13.41 1.85 2.25
C ILE A 163 11.95 2.17 1.92
N ALA A 164 11.34 1.32 1.09
CA ALA A 164 9.92 1.45 0.75
C ALA A 164 9.02 1.14 1.96
N SER A 165 7.82 1.71 1.99
CA SER A 165 6.76 1.34 2.93
C SER A 165 6.52 -0.17 2.89
N GLY A 166 6.48 -0.81 4.06
CA GLY A 166 6.42 -2.26 4.24
C GLY A 166 7.78 -2.97 4.13
N GLY A 167 8.85 -2.28 3.76
CA GLY A 167 10.20 -2.80 3.65
C GLY A 167 10.96 -2.82 4.98
N SER A 168 12.06 -3.56 5.02
CA SER A 168 13.01 -3.55 6.13
C SER A 168 14.43 -3.80 5.68
N ILE A 169 15.41 -3.18 6.33
CA ILE A 169 16.83 -3.32 6.04
C ILE A 169 17.67 -3.36 7.32
N LEU A 170 18.88 -3.93 7.23
CA LEU A 170 19.89 -3.87 8.29
C LEU A 170 20.41 -2.43 8.46
N LEU A 171 20.52 -1.99 9.71
CA LEU A 171 21.17 -0.73 10.06
C LEU A 171 22.68 -0.84 9.93
N SER A 172 23.30 0.23 9.48
CA SER A 172 24.74 0.38 9.56
C SER A 172 25.16 0.51 11.03
N GLY A 173 26.20 -0.23 11.43
CA GLY A 173 26.77 -0.15 12.77
C GLY A 173 26.25 -1.17 13.81
N GLY A 174 25.30 -2.05 13.49
CA GLY A 174 24.84 -3.07 14.44
C GLY A 174 24.06 -4.24 13.82
N PRO A 175 23.58 -5.18 14.65
CA PRO A 175 22.75 -6.31 14.20
C PRO A 175 21.28 -5.93 13.98
N CYS A 176 20.93 -4.67 14.22
CA CYS A 176 19.55 -4.18 14.18
C CYS A 176 19.03 -4.03 12.75
N THR A 177 17.73 -4.23 12.59
CA THR A 177 16.98 -3.96 11.36
C THR A 177 15.98 -2.83 11.60
N ILE A 178 15.79 -1.98 10.62
CA ILE A 178 14.70 -1.00 10.59
C ILE A 178 13.64 -1.48 9.60
N GLY A 179 12.40 -1.55 10.06
CA GLY A 179 11.23 -1.74 9.23
C GLY A 179 10.45 -0.44 9.10
N VAL A 180 10.08 -0.09 7.88
CA VAL A 180 9.20 1.04 7.61
C VAL A 180 7.80 0.49 7.43
N THR A 181 6.87 0.87 8.30
CA THR A 181 5.49 0.41 8.16
C THR A 181 4.73 1.30 7.19
N SER A 182 4.96 2.61 7.26
CA SER A 182 4.36 3.62 6.41
C SER A 182 5.34 4.79 6.27
N GLY A 183 5.52 5.32 5.07
CA GLY A 183 6.36 6.48 4.78
C GLY A 183 5.56 7.45 3.95
N GLY A 184 5.22 8.62 4.52
CA GLY A 184 4.57 9.69 3.78
C GLY A 184 3.23 9.36 3.12
N ASP A 185 2.52 8.32 3.58
CA ASP A 185 1.25 7.87 2.99
C ASP A 185 0.11 8.88 3.27
N GLU A 186 -0.95 8.84 2.44
CA GLU A 186 -2.18 9.64 2.60
C GLU A 186 -1.98 11.19 2.62
N GLY A 187 -0.86 11.69 2.08
CA GLY A 187 -0.56 13.12 2.03
C GLY A 187 0.17 13.68 3.25
N LEU A 188 0.66 12.81 4.15
CA LEU A 188 1.50 13.15 5.29
C LEU A 188 3.00 13.05 4.96
N THR A 189 3.43 13.66 3.85
CA THR A 189 4.86 13.74 3.50
C THR A 189 5.64 14.45 4.61
N GLY A 190 6.83 13.96 4.94
CA GLY A 190 7.63 14.47 6.07
C GLY A 190 7.50 13.66 7.35
N TYR A 191 6.58 12.68 7.45
CA TYR A 191 6.46 11.75 8.58
C TYR A 191 6.39 10.29 8.14
N ALA A 192 7.07 9.42 8.88
CA ALA A 192 7.06 7.97 8.66
C ALA A 192 6.88 7.23 9.97
N GLU A 193 6.31 6.04 9.89
CA GLU A 193 6.21 5.12 11.01
C GLU A 193 7.22 3.98 10.84
N ILE A 194 8.17 3.91 11.76
CA ILE A 194 9.25 2.94 11.74
C ILE A 194 9.21 2.02 12.97
N ARG A 195 9.80 0.83 12.83
CA ARG A 195 10.11 -0.07 13.94
C ARG A 195 11.56 -0.52 13.83
N VAL A 196 12.26 -0.61 14.95
CA VAL A 196 13.60 -1.19 14.98
C VAL A 196 13.54 -2.56 15.63
N THR A 197 14.29 -3.53 15.12
CA THR A 197 14.37 -4.87 15.69
C THR A 197 15.82 -5.30 15.77
N CYS A 198 16.27 -5.58 16.99
CA CYS A 198 17.54 -6.18 17.36
C CYS A 198 17.16 -7.38 18.28
#